data_AF-A0A940W1V6-F1
#
_entry.id   AF-A0A940W1V6-F1
#
_cell.length_a   1.000
_cell.length_b   1.000
_cell.length_c   1.000
_cell.angle_alpha   90.00
_cell.angle_beta   90.00
_cell.angle_gamma   90.00
#
_symmetry.space_group_name_H-M   'P 1'
#
loop_
_entity.id
_entity.type
_entity.pdbx_description
1 polymer ?
#
loop_
_entity_poly.entity_id
_entity_poly.type
_entity_poly.pdbx_seq_one_letter_code
_entity_poly.pdbx_strand_id
1 'polypeptide(L)'
;MSVPVLSAEALACGGKATVIKDAGDDPDITDGVAITVEVRIITDQPDIVFIAGEGIGRVTLPGLQIPVGEPAINPAPRRMIEAEIRPLLPAAAGASVTISIPDGERLAKRTLNPTLGIVGGLSIIGTTGIVEPMSEEAFKNSLKPQISVAKALGFSTIVMVPGKIGQDFAVQRYGLPAAAVLQTSNFIGFMLESAVEYGIKEVLLFGHLGKLVKVAGGVFHTHNRMADARMETLAAYMASEGAPQAAVKAVLGCMTTEAAIPILQEYGLNGVYSILAQRASVRAMRYVFEDLQVGTAIVTMKGEILGMDDTARRIGGSLGWNIV
;
A
#
# COMPACT_ATOMS: atom_id res chain seq x y z
N MET A 1 6.99 -0.93 31.80
CA MET A 1 5.74 -0.31 31.29
C MET A 1 4.58 -1.14 31.81
N SER A 2 3.50 -0.53 32.30
CA SER A 2 2.30 -1.25 32.77
C SER A 2 1.14 -0.92 31.84
N VAL A 3 0.49 -1.94 31.28
CA VAL A 3 -0.69 -1.76 30.42
C VAL A 3 -1.95 -1.89 31.30
N PRO A 4 -2.83 -0.87 31.36
CA PRO A 4 -4.05 -0.97 32.14
C PRO A 4 -4.99 -2.01 31.54
N VAL A 5 -5.43 -2.96 32.37
CA VAL A 5 -6.40 -3.99 31.99
C VAL A 5 -7.80 -3.48 32.26
N LEU A 6 -8.64 -3.45 31.22
CA LEU A 6 -10.05 -3.02 31.33
C LEU A 6 -10.87 -4.04 32.12
N SER A 7 -10.68 -5.33 31.82
CA SER A 7 -11.35 -6.42 32.51
C SER A 7 -10.49 -7.69 32.47
N ALA A 8 -10.63 -8.52 33.50
CA ALA A 8 -10.03 -9.83 33.56
C ALA A 8 -10.99 -10.81 34.25
N GLU A 9 -11.06 -12.02 33.73
CA GLU A 9 -11.95 -13.08 34.19
C GLU A 9 -11.19 -14.40 34.19
N ALA A 10 -11.24 -15.13 35.31
CA ALA A 10 -10.73 -16.50 35.38
C ALA A 10 -11.75 -17.45 34.75
N LEU A 11 -11.26 -18.37 33.91
CA LEU A 11 -12.05 -19.44 33.29
C LEU A 11 -11.64 -20.78 33.89
N ALA A 12 -12.50 -21.80 33.77
CA ALA A 12 -12.25 -23.12 34.36
C ALA A 12 -10.90 -23.75 33.96
N CYS A 13 -10.38 -23.42 32.78
CA CYS A 13 -9.10 -23.94 32.26
C CYS A 13 -8.21 -22.81 31.70
N GLY A 14 -8.27 -21.60 32.28
CA GLY A 14 -7.45 -20.48 31.84
C GLY A 14 -8.01 -19.13 32.26
N GLY A 15 -7.96 -18.15 31.37
CA GLY A 15 -8.43 -16.80 31.66
C GLY A 15 -8.65 -15.96 30.42
N LYS A 16 -9.37 -14.86 30.60
CA LYS A 16 -9.67 -13.89 29.55
C LYS A 16 -9.40 -12.49 30.09
N ALA A 17 -8.73 -11.67 29.30
CA ALA A 17 -8.46 -10.28 29.64
C ALA A 17 -8.72 -9.37 28.45
N THR A 18 -9.20 -8.16 28.73
CA THR A 18 -9.40 -7.11 27.73
C THR A 18 -8.55 -5.90 28.07
N VAL A 19 -7.86 -5.38 27.06
CA VAL A 19 -7.12 -4.12 27.12
C VAL A 19 -7.68 -3.16 26.08
N ILE A 20 -7.61 -1.86 26.36
CA ILE A 20 -7.88 -0.84 25.34
C ILE A 20 -6.54 -0.44 24.72
N LYS A 21 -6.46 -0.51 23.39
CA LYS A 21 -5.28 -0.03 22.67
C LYS A 21 -5.14 1.48 22.89
N ASP A 22 -3.93 1.89 23.25
CA ASP A 22 -3.51 3.28 23.35
C ASP A 22 -2.45 3.52 22.28
N ALA A 23 -2.79 4.32 21.27
CA ALA A 23 -1.89 4.69 20.19
C ALA A 23 -1.13 6.01 20.48
N GLY A 24 -1.35 6.63 21.65
CA GLY A 24 -0.77 7.92 22.00
C GLY A 24 -1.16 9.01 21.00
N ASP A 25 -0.17 9.71 20.48
CA ASP A 25 -0.37 10.78 19.48
C ASP A 25 -0.48 10.24 18.04
N ASP A 26 -0.44 8.91 17.83
CA ASP A 26 -0.54 8.32 16.50
C ASP A 26 -1.98 8.37 15.99
N PRO A 27 -2.26 8.93 14.79
CA PRO A 27 -3.58 8.87 14.17
C PRO A 27 -3.89 7.46 13.61
N ASP A 28 -3.82 6.45 14.47
CA ASP A 28 -4.17 5.06 14.17
C ASP A 28 -5.69 4.88 14.25
N ILE A 29 -6.30 4.33 13.19
CA ILE A 29 -7.73 4.05 13.15
C ILE A 29 -8.18 2.99 14.16
N THR A 30 -7.22 2.28 14.78
CA THR A 30 -7.42 1.26 15.79
C THR A 30 -7.12 1.77 17.21
N ASP A 31 -6.86 3.06 17.39
CA ASP A 31 -6.79 3.67 18.71
C ASP A 31 -8.12 3.53 19.47
N GLY A 32 -8.05 3.32 20.78
CA GLY A 32 -9.21 3.12 21.65
C GLY A 32 -9.95 1.79 21.43
N VAL A 33 -9.45 0.92 20.55
CA VAL A 33 -10.07 -0.38 20.26
C VAL A 33 -9.81 -1.37 21.39
N ALA A 34 -10.86 -2.08 21.80
CA ALA A 34 -10.75 -3.18 22.76
C ALA A 34 -10.11 -4.40 22.11
N ILE A 35 -9.06 -4.93 22.73
CA ILE A 35 -8.41 -6.20 22.35
C ILE A 35 -8.65 -7.17 23.49
N THR A 36 -9.38 -8.25 23.20
CA THR A 36 -9.65 -9.33 24.16
C THR A 36 -8.81 -10.53 23.82
N VAL A 37 -8.10 -11.08 24.80
CA VAL A 37 -7.32 -12.31 24.68
C VAL A 37 -7.88 -13.34 25.66
N GLU A 38 -8.26 -14.50 25.13
CA GLU A 38 -8.63 -15.68 25.91
C GLU A 38 -7.52 -16.72 25.78
N VAL A 39 -7.00 -17.17 26.92
CA VAL A 39 -6.01 -18.25 27.02
C VAL A 39 -6.69 -19.45 27.65
N ARG A 40 -6.62 -20.61 27.00
CA ARG A 40 -6.97 -21.90 27.61
C ARG A 40 -5.76 -22.80 27.65
N ILE A 41 -5.49 -23.40 28.81
CA ILE A 41 -4.41 -24.34 29.03
C ILE A 41 -4.78 -25.68 28.38
N ILE A 42 -3.83 -26.27 27.66
CA ILE A 42 -3.95 -27.59 27.02
C ILE A 42 -2.93 -28.50 27.71
N THR A 43 -3.39 -29.51 28.44
CA THR A 43 -2.52 -30.30 29.33
C THR A 43 -1.64 -31.33 28.61
N ASP A 44 -2.07 -31.78 27.43
CA ASP A 44 -1.53 -32.99 26.79
C ASP A 44 -0.71 -32.69 25.52
N GLN A 45 -0.46 -31.40 25.23
CA GLN A 45 0.30 -30.95 24.07
C GLN A 45 1.11 -29.72 24.44
N PRO A 46 2.42 -29.64 24.13
CA PRO A 46 3.26 -28.52 24.53
C PRO A 46 3.07 -27.28 23.65
N ASP A 47 2.31 -27.36 22.55
CA ASP A 47 2.23 -26.28 21.57
C ASP A 47 1.35 -25.11 22.02
N ILE A 48 1.74 -23.91 21.61
CA ILE A 48 0.89 -22.71 21.72
C ILE A 48 0.27 -22.46 20.36
N VAL A 49 -1.06 -22.54 20.31
CA VAL A 49 -1.83 -22.35 19.09
C VAL A 49 -2.57 -21.02 19.13
N PHE A 50 -2.49 -20.26 18.03
CA PHE A 50 -3.18 -18.98 17.89
C PHE A 50 -4.48 -19.18 17.14
N ILE A 51 -5.55 -18.59 17.66
CA ILE A 51 -6.90 -18.67 17.09
C ILE A 51 -7.40 -17.26 16.79
N ALA A 52 -7.90 -17.08 15.56
CA ALA A 52 -8.63 -15.86 15.19
C ALA A 52 -10.01 -15.89 15.84
N GLY A 53 -10.21 -15.03 16.83
CA GLY A 53 -11.53 -14.68 17.35
C GLY A 53 -12.21 -13.62 16.49
N GLU A 54 -13.27 -13.00 17.02
CA GLU A 54 -14.03 -11.96 16.32
C GLU A 54 -13.12 -10.81 15.86
N GLY A 55 -13.29 -10.37 14.61
CA GLY A 55 -12.57 -9.22 14.06
C GLY A 55 -11.08 -9.41 13.85
N ILE A 56 -10.54 -10.61 14.03
CA ILE A 56 -9.19 -10.99 13.56
C ILE A 56 -9.27 -11.61 12.17
N GLY A 57 -8.47 -11.08 11.26
CA GLY A 57 -8.45 -11.53 9.88
C GLY A 57 -7.79 -12.91 9.71
N ARG A 58 -8.10 -13.57 8.60
CA ARG A 58 -7.40 -14.77 8.14
C ARG A 58 -6.73 -14.51 6.80
N VAL A 59 -5.54 -15.07 6.63
CA VAL A 59 -4.77 -14.94 5.39
C VAL A 59 -5.36 -15.86 4.32
N THR A 60 -5.68 -15.30 3.16
CA THR A 60 -6.26 -16.02 2.01
C THR A 60 -5.36 -16.00 0.79
N LEU A 61 -4.36 -15.11 0.75
CA LEU A 61 -3.37 -15.02 -0.32
C LEU A 61 -1.96 -15.35 0.19
N PRO A 62 -1.10 -15.95 -0.66
CA PRO A 62 0.28 -16.23 -0.29
C PRO A 62 1.13 -14.95 -0.30
N GLY A 63 2.37 -15.05 0.20
CA GLY A 63 3.38 -13.97 0.14
C GLY A 63 3.49 -13.13 1.40
N LEU A 64 2.60 -13.30 2.38
CA LEU A 64 2.79 -12.76 3.72
C LEU A 64 3.70 -13.68 4.55
N GLN A 65 4.19 -13.17 5.69
CA GLN A 65 4.96 -13.97 6.66
C GLN A 65 4.10 -15.02 7.39
N ILE A 66 2.79 -15.01 7.16
CA ILE A 66 1.80 -15.89 7.75
C ILE A 66 1.25 -16.79 6.62
N PRO A 67 1.19 -18.11 6.81
CA PRO A 67 0.61 -19.03 5.83
C PRO A 67 -0.86 -18.76 5.50
N VAL A 68 -1.31 -19.22 4.33
CA VAL A 68 -2.73 -19.20 3.96
C VAL A 68 -3.55 -20.08 4.93
N GLY A 69 -4.70 -19.58 5.36
CA GLY A 69 -5.62 -20.21 6.32
C GLY A 69 -5.40 -19.77 7.78
N GLU A 70 -4.20 -19.28 8.10
CA GLU A 70 -3.82 -18.90 9.45
C GLU A 70 -4.41 -17.54 9.89
N PRO A 71 -4.62 -17.34 11.20
CA PRO A 71 -4.91 -16.02 11.78
C PRO A 71 -3.84 -15.00 11.42
N ALA A 72 -4.27 -13.79 11.07
CA ALA A 72 -3.43 -12.64 10.71
C ALA A 72 -2.71 -12.04 11.94
N ILE A 73 -2.00 -12.88 12.70
CA ILE A 73 -1.18 -12.52 13.85
C ILE A 73 0.27 -12.74 13.44
N ASN A 74 1.04 -11.66 13.29
CA ASN A 74 2.40 -11.72 12.74
C ASN A 74 3.36 -12.51 13.66
N PRO A 75 4.48 -13.02 13.12
CA PRO A 75 5.45 -13.80 13.89
C PRO A 75 6.03 -13.08 15.12
N ALA A 76 6.24 -11.76 15.04
CA ALA A 76 6.77 -10.99 16.17
C ALA A 76 5.76 -10.90 17.34
N PRO A 77 4.48 -10.52 17.12
CA PRO A 77 3.46 -10.62 18.16
C PRO A 77 3.26 -12.04 18.71
N ARG A 78 3.28 -13.08 17.85
CA ARG A 78 3.21 -14.48 18.31
C ARG A 78 4.32 -14.80 19.31
N ARG A 79 5.57 -14.43 18.99
CA ARG A 79 6.74 -14.62 19.86
C ARG A 79 6.63 -13.87 21.19
N MET A 80 6.15 -12.62 21.17
CA MET A 80 5.96 -11.83 22.38
C MET A 80 4.93 -12.49 23.30
N ILE A 81 3.78 -12.88 22.77
CA ILE A 81 2.72 -13.55 23.54
C ILE A 81 3.25 -14.88 24.10
N GLU A 82 3.92 -15.67 23.27
CA GLU A 82 4.52 -16.94 23.69
C GLU A 82 5.53 -16.76 24.84
N ALA A 83 6.40 -15.75 24.77
CA ALA A 83 7.38 -15.47 25.82
C ALA A 83 6.73 -15.14 27.17
N GLU A 84 5.57 -14.49 27.17
CA GLU A 84 4.83 -14.14 28.39
C GLU A 84 4.04 -15.33 28.96
N ILE A 85 3.43 -16.17 28.10
CA ILE A 85 2.58 -17.27 28.58
C ILE A 85 3.38 -18.54 28.90
N ARG A 86 4.47 -18.82 28.18
CA ARG A 86 5.24 -20.06 28.33
C ARG A 86 5.73 -20.30 29.77
N PRO A 87 6.29 -19.32 30.49
CA PRO A 87 6.74 -19.50 31.87
C PRO A 87 5.61 -19.78 32.88
N LEU A 88 4.36 -19.49 32.50
CA LEU A 88 3.17 -19.66 33.33
C LEU A 88 2.50 -21.02 33.13
N LEU A 89 2.91 -21.79 32.11
CA LEU A 89 2.36 -23.11 31.80
C LEU A 89 3.15 -24.23 32.50
N PRO A 90 2.49 -25.33 32.89
CA PRO A 90 3.18 -26.57 33.27
C PRO A 90 4.09 -27.08 32.15
N ALA A 91 5.19 -27.76 32.49
CA ALA A 91 6.27 -28.10 31.55
C ALA A 91 5.84 -28.89 30.29
N ALA A 92 4.79 -29.72 30.37
CA ALA A 92 4.26 -30.51 29.25
C ALA A 92 2.97 -29.91 28.64
N ALA A 93 2.50 -28.79 29.18
CA ALA A 93 1.27 -28.14 28.78
C ALA A 93 1.52 -27.00 27.80
N GLY A 94 0.58 -26.82 26.89
CA GLY A 94 0.50 -25.77 25.91
C GLY A 94 -0.70 -24.87 26.18
N ALA A 95 -1.08 -24.07 25.19
CA ALA A 95 -2.24 -23.21 25.31
C ALA A 95 -2.86 -22.88 23.95
N SER A 96 -4.18 -22.70 23.93
CA SER A 96 -4.84 -21.96 22.85
C SER A 96 -4.99 -20.50 23.24
N VAL A 97 -4.53 -19.60 22.38
CA VAL A 97 -4.65 -18.15 22.53
C VAL A 97 -5.60 -17.63 21.46
N THR A 98 -6.80 -17.26 21.88
CA THR A 98 -7.80 -16.62 21.01
C THR A 98 -7.71 -15.12 21.19
N ILE A 99 -7.44 -14.39 20.10
CA ILE A 99 -7.43 -12.92 20.10
C ILE A 99 -8.69 -12.45 19.39
N SER A 100 -9.39 -11.48 19.96
CA SER A 100 -10.60 -10.87 19.41
C SER A 100 -10.51 -9.36 19.47
N ILE A 101 -10.93 -8.70 18.40
CA ILE A 101 -11.11 -7.26 18.30
C ILE A 101 -12.57 -7.01 17.91
N PRO A 102 -13.45 -6.65 18.87
CA PRO A 102 -14.80 -6.17 18.53
C PRO A 102 -14.69 -5.05 17.49
N ASP A 103 -15.58 -5.04 16.49
CA ASP A 103 -15.54 -4.14 15.31
C ASP A 103 -14.34 -4.31 14.35
N GLY A 104 -13.45 -5.27 14.58
CA GLY A 104 -12.25 -5.46 13.77
C GLY A 104 -12.54 -5.67 12.28
N GLU A 105 -13.61 -6.38 11.92
CA GLU A 105 -14.00 -6.56 10.51
C GLU A 105 -14.36 -5.22 9.83
N ARG A 106 -15.10 -4.35 10.53
CA ARG A 106 -15.50 -3.04 10.01
C ARG A 106 -14.28 -2.14 9.81
N LEU A 107 -13.36 -2.14 10.77
CA LEU A 107 -12.12 -1.34 10.71
C LEU A 107 -11.18 -1.84 9.61
N ALA A 108 -11.05 -3.15 9.43
CA ALA A 108 -10.18 -3.75 8.43
C ALA A 108 -10.49 -3.28 6.99
N LYS A 109 -11.76 -2.98 6.68
CA LYS A 109 -12.19 -2.44 5.36
C LYS A 109 -11.54 -1.10 5.01
N ARG A 110 -11.01 -0.36 6.00
CA ARG A 110 -10.31 0.92 5.83
C ARG A 110 -8.78 0.80 5.86
N THR A 111 -8.25 -0.43 5.81
CA THR A 111 -6.81 -0.72 5.83
C THR A 111 -6.35 -1.34 4.51
N LEU A 112 -5.06 -1.71 4.42
CA LEU A 112 -4.53 -2.50 3.31
C LEU A 112 -4.87 -3.99 3.41
N ASN A 113 -5.44 -4.48 4.52
CA ASN A 113 -5.76 -5.90 4.72
C ASN A 113 -6.54 -6.54 3.56
N PRO A 114 -7.61 -5.92 3.02
CA PRO A 114 -8.33 -6.50 1.90
C PRO A 114 -7.46 -6.69 0.65
N THR A 115 -6.52 -5.79 0.40
CA THR A 115 -5.59 -5.86 -0.74
C THR A 115 -4.52 -6.93 -0.53
N LEU A 116 -4.12 -7.16 0.73
CA LEU A 116 -3.14 -8.17 1.10
C LEU A 116 -3.74 -9.59 1.24
N GLY A 117 -5.04 -9.76 0.98
CA GLY A 117 -5.72 -11.05 1.16
C GLY A 117 -5.92 -11.41 2.62
N ILE A 118 -6.15 -10.42 3.50
CA ILE A 118 -6.55 -10.64 4.87
C ILE A 118 -8.05 -10.33 4.98
N VAL A 119 -8.83 -11.37 5.25
CA VAL A 119 -10.30 -11.33 5.19
C VAL A 119 -10.89 -11.58 6.58
N GLY A 120 -12.00 -10.90 6.90
CA GLY A 120 -12.76 -11.11 8.14
C GLY A 120 -12.27 -10.30 9.35
N GLY A 121 -11.21 -9.50 9.22
CA GLY A 121 -10.70 -8.74 10.36
C GLY A 121 -9.35 -8.06 10.17
N LEU A 122 -8.88 -7.48 11.27
CA LEU A 122 -7.60 -6.80 11.38
C LEU A 122 -6.45 -7.79 11.55
N SER A 123 -5.23 -7.28 11.33
CA SER A 123 -4.00 -8.00 11.61
C SER A 123 -3.42 -7.55 12.94
N ILE A 124 -2.87 -8.48 13.72
CA ILE A 124 -2.03 -8.15 14.88
C ILE A 124 -0.59 -8.07 14.40
N ILE A 125 -0.05 -6.84 14.36
CA ILE A 125 1.29 -6.53 13.85
C ILE A 125 2.08 -5.73 14.88
N GLY A 126 3.41 -5.67 14.71
CA GLY A 126 4.33 -4.93 15.58
C GLY A 126 5.64 -5.69 15.79
N THR A 127 6.75 -4.98 15.85
CA THR A 127 8.09 -5.58 16.00
C THR A 127 8.64 -5.46 17.41
N THR A 128 8.31 -4.37 18.12
CA THR A 128 8.82 -4.04 19.46
C THR A 128 7.75 -4.14 20.56
N GLY A 129 6.47 -4.17 20.18
CA GLY A 129 5.35 -4.15 21.14
C GLY A 129 5.03 -2.76 21.69
N ILE A 130 5.74 -1.73 21.24
CA ILE A 130 5.50 -0.32 21.60
C ILE A 130 4.98 0.41 20.36
N VAL A 131 3.92 1.19 20.52
CA VAL A 131 3.43 2.09 19.47
C VAL A 131 4.32 3.33 19.48
N GLU A 132 5.17 3.44 18.48
CA GLU A 132 5.80 4.71 18.14
C GLU A 132 4.86 5.47 17.19
N PRO A 133 4.70 6.81 17.33
CA PRO A 133 3.91 7.59 16.39
C PRO A 133 4.28 7.23 14.95
N MET A 134 3.29 7.02 14.07
CA MET A 134 3.51 6.51 12.72
C MET A 134 4.48 7.41 11.99
N SER A 135 5.73 6.95 11.92
CA SER A 135 6.76 7.61 11.14
C SER A 135 6.44 7.41 9.66
N GLU A 136 6.94 8.33 8.83
CA GLU A 136 6.88 8.17 7.39
C GLU A 136 7.47 6.81 6.94
N GLU A 137 8.50 6.34 7.66
CA GLU A 137 9.15 5.06 7.42
C GLU A 137 8.25 3.85 7.76
N ALA A 138 7.53 3.89 8.89
CA ALA A 138 6.57 2.85 9.23
C ALA A 138 5.46 2.75 8.17
N PHE A 139 4.96 3.89 7.70
CA PHE A 139 3.95 3.92 6.65
C PHE A 139 4.48 3.41 5.31
N LYS A 140 5.69 3.80 4.90
CA LYS A 140 6.38 3.23 3.73
C LYS A 140 6.49 1.71 3.83
N ASN A 141 7.00 1.20 4.95
CA ASN A 141 7.18 -0.24 5.17
C ASN A 141 5.85 -1.01 5.14
N SER A 142 4.73 -0.40 5.53
CA SER A 142 3.40 -1.01 5.42
C SER A 142 2.94 -1.27 3.97
N LEU A 143 3.56 -0.62 2.97
CA LEU A 143 3.22 -0.79 1.55
C LEU A 143 3.95 -1.97 0.91
N LYS A 144 5.16 -2.32 1.39
CA LYS A 144 6.02 -3.39 0.81
C LYS A 144 5.32 -4.77 0.70
N PRO A 145 4.50 -5.22 1.68
CA PRO A 145 3.84 -6.53 1.61
C PRO A 145 3.02 -6.76 0.34
N GLN A 146 2.49 -5.69 -0.28
CA GLN A 146 1.75 -5.79 -1.54
C GLN A 146 2.61 -6.44 -2.66
N ILE A 147 3.92 -6.12 -2.71
CA ILE A 147 4.86 -6.66 -3.71
C ILE A 147 5.08 -8.15 -3.48
N SER A 148 5.25 -8.54 -2.21
CA SER A 148 5.42 -9.94 -1.82
C SER A 148 4.21 -10.79 -2.20
N VAL A 149 3.00 -10.28 -1.97
CA VAL A 149 1.74 -10.95 -2.36
C VAL A 149 1.63 -11.08 -3.87
N ALA A 150 1.84 -9.98 -4.62
CA ALA A 150 1.80 -10.02 -6.08
C ALA A 150 2.81 -11.06 -6.64
N LYS A 151 4.03 -11.08 -6.11
CA LYS A 151 5.06 -12.02 -6.55
C LYS A 151 4.72 -13.47 -6.21
N ALA A 152 4.19 -13.73 -5.02
CA ALA A 152 3.74 -15.06 -4.63
C ALA A 152 2.57 -15.58 -5.47
N LEU A 153 1.77 -14.66 -6.05
CA LEU A 153 0.73 -14.96 -7.04
C LEU A 153 1.25 -15.12 -8.47
N GLY A 154 2.57 -15.04 -8.68
CA GLY A 154 3.22 -15.27 -9.97
C GLY A 154 3.44 -14.02 -10.82
N PHE A 155 3.15 -12.82 -10.30
CA PHE A 155 3.40 -11.59 -11.05
C PHE A 155 4.87 -11.17 -10.97
N SER A 156 5.54 -11.15 -12.13
CA SER A 156 6.84 -10.47 -12.32
C SER A 156 6.68 -9.03 -12.83
N THR A 157 5.47 -8.66 -13.21
CA THR A 157 5.07 -7.38 -13.80
C THR A 157 3.93 -6.82 -12.97
N ILE A 158 4.07 -5.61 -12.44
CA ILE A 158 3.11 -4.99 -11.54
C ILE A 158 2.71 -3.59 -12.00
N VAL A 159 1.58 -3.11 -11.50
CA VAL A 159 1.07 -1.75 -11.72
C VAL A 159 1.18 -1.00 -10.39
N MET A 160 1.78 0.17 -10.42
CA MET A 160 1.89 1.06 -9.26
C MET A 160 0.99 2.26 -9.45
N VAL A 161 0.10 2.48 -8.48
CA VAL A 161 -0.87 3.58 -8.50
C VAL A 161 -0.68 4.47 -7.27
N PRO A 162 -0.70 5.82 -7.40
CA PRO A 162 -0.53 6.72 -6.25
C PRO A 162 -1.59 6.60 -5.15
N GLY A 163 -2.76 6.02 -5.44
CA GLY A 163 -3.81 5.85 -4.44
C GLY A 163 -5.05 5.17 -5.00
N LYS A 164 -6.07 5.07 -4.15
CA LYS A 164 -7.28 4.27 -4.39
C LYS A 164 -8.03 4.62 -5.68
N ILE A 165 -8.17 5.91 -6.01
CA ILE A 165 -8.81 6.35 -7.26
C ILE A 165 -8.10 5.75 -8.49
N GLY A 166 -6.76 5.80 -8.52
CA GLY A 166 -5.97 5.21 -9.60
C GLY A 166 -6.10 3.68 -9.64
N GLN A 167 -6.15 3.02 -8.47
CA GLN A 167 -6.40 1.58 -8.38
C GLN A 167 -7.75 1.20 -8.97
N ASP A 168 -8.80 1.94 -8.61
CA ASP A 168 -10.16 1.66 -9.06
C ASP A 168 -10.27 1.83 -10.58
N PHE A 169 -9.65 2.87 -11.16
CA PHE A 169 -9.57 2.99 -12.62
C PHE A 169 -8.77 1.85 -13.27
N ALA A 170 -7.58 1.54 -12.75
CA ALA A 170 -6.75 0.48 -13.28
C ALA A 170 -7.52 -0.85 -13.35
N VAL A 171 -8.20 -1.22 -12.26
CA VAL A 171 -8.93 -2.50 -12.16
C VAL A 171 -10.27 -2.45 -12.88
N GLN A 172 -11.14 -1.49 -12.54
CA GLN A 172 -12.55 -1.52 -12.96
C GLN A 172 -12.73 -1.00 -14.39
N ARG A 173 -11.98 0.02 -14.79
CA ARG A 173 -12.09 0.63 -16.13
C ARG A 173 -11.18 -0.04 -17.14
N TYR A 174 -9.94 -0.29 -16.75
CA TYR A 174 -8.92 -0.84 -17.64
C TYR A 174 -8.72 -2.34 -17.49
N GLY A 175 -9.43 -3.03 -16.59
CA GLY A 175 -9.37 -4.49 -16.49
C GLY A 175 -8.03 -5.05 -16.02
N LEU A 176 -7.14 -4.22 -15.45
CA LEU A 176 -5.86 -4.68 -14.94
C LEU A 176 -6.08 -5.65 -13.76
N PRO A 177 -5.28 -6.73 -13.63
CA PRO A 177 -5.45 -7.71 -12.57
C PRO A 177 -5.29 -7.06 -11.19
N ALA A 178 -6.33 -7.12 -10.36
CA ALA A 178 -6.31 -6.47 -9.04
C ALA A 178 -5.12 -6.90 -8.17
N ALA A 179 -4.72 -8.17 -8.27
CA ALA A 179 -3.56 -8.73 -7.57
C ALA A 179 -2.20 -8.16 -8.02
N ALA A 180 -2.15 -7.53 -9.19
CA ALA A 180 -0.97 -6.87 -9.73
C ALA A 180 -1.01 -5.35 -9.57
N VAL A 181 -2.08 -4.75 -9.01
CA VAL A 181 -2.21 -3.30 -8.81
C VAL A 181 -1.91 -2.92 -7.35
N LEU A 182 -0.82 -2.19 -7.14
CA LEU A 182 -0.28 -1.86 -5.83
C LEU A 182 -0.33 -0.35 -5.58
N GLN A 183 -0.72 0.06 -4.38
CA GLN A 183 -0.71 1.46 -4.00
C GLN A 183 0.69 1.91 -3.57
N THR A 184 1.12 3.09 -4.03
CA THR A 184 2.38 3.72 -3.61
C THR A 184 2.20 4.85 -2.60
N SER A 185 0.96 5.32 -2.39
CA SER A 185 0.71 6.60 -1.73
C SER A 185 1.58 7.69 -2.38
N ASN A 186 2.33 8.45 -1.56
CA ASN A 186 3.26 9.46 -2.05
C ASN A 186 4.67 8.95 -2.35
N PHE A 187 4.99 7.68 -2.10
CA PHE A 187 6.36 7.15 -2.08
C PHE A 187 6.68 6.29 -3.30
N ILE A 188 6.66 6.90 -4.49
CA ILE A 188 6.92 6.17 -5.74
C ILE A 188 8.34 5.61 -5.76
N GLY A 189 9.34 6.41 -5.38
CA GLY A 189 10.75 5.96 -5.36
C GLY A 189 10.98 4.75 -4.47
N PHE A 190 10.51 4.81 -3.23
CA PHE A 190 10.60 3.70 -2.27
C PHE A 190 9.95 2.42 -2.79
N MET A 191 8.78 2.52 -3.45
CA MET A 191 8.10 1.35 -4.00
C MET A 191 8.83 0.79 -5.22
N LEU A 192 9.48 1.63 -6.04
CA LEU A 192 10.32 1.19 -7.14
C LEU A 192 11.57 0.45 -6.63
N GLU A 193 12.27 1.00 -5.64
CA GLU A 193 13.41 0.33 -4.97
C GLU A 193 12.97 -1.01 -4.37
N SER A 194 11.83 -1.03 -3.67
CA SER A 194 11.27 -2.26 -3.12
C SER A 194 10.92 -3.26 -4.22
N ALA A 195 10.44 -2.81 -5.39
CA ALA A 195 10.17 -3.72 -6.50
C ALA A 195 11.47 -4.37 -7.01
N VAL A 196 12.58 -3.64 -7.06
CA VAL A 196 13.91 -4.19 -7.37
C VAL A 196 14.34 -5.21 -6.31
N GLU A 197 14.25 -4.88 -5.02
CA GLU A 197 14.59 -5.77 -3.91
C GLU A 197 13.85 -7.12 -4.00
N TYR A 198 12.58 -7.07 -4.36
CA TYR A 198 11.75 -8.27 -4.53
C TYR A 198 11.92 -8.92 -5.91
N GLY A 199 12.75 -8.39 -6.80
CA GLY A 199 13.05 -8.95 -8.11
C GLY A 199 11.89 -8.89 -9.11
N ILE A 200 11.06 -7.85 -9.03
CA ILE A 200 10.10 -7.48 -10.09
C ILE A 200 10.88 -7.06 -11.34
N LYS A 201 10.34 -7.38 -12.52
CA LYS A 201 10.99 -7.10 -13.81
C LYS A 201 10.45 -5.85 -14.48
N GLU A 202 9.15 -5.61 -14.32
CA GLU A 202 8.47 -4.54 -15.03
C GLU A 202 7.44 -3.85 -14.14
N VAL A 203 7.36 -2.53 -14.25
CA VAL A 203 6.41 -1.69 -13.52
C VAL A 203 5.67 -0.79 -14.49
N LEU A 204 4.33 -0.81 -14.42
CA LEU A 204 3.48 0.22 -15.02
C LEU A 204 3.13 1.26 -13.96
N LEU A 205 3.67 2.48 -14.08
CA LEU A 205 3.19 3.63 -13.32
C LEU A 205 1.87 4.09 -13.93
N PHE A 206 0.78 3.98 -13.18
CA PHE A 206 -0.56 4.35 -13.65
C PHE A 206 -1.18 5.36 -12.68
N GLY A 207 -1.56 6.55 -13.17
CA GLY A 207 -2.10 7.55 -12.25
C GLY A 207 -2.35 8.93 -12.81
N HIS A 208 -2.82 9.80 -11.92
CA HIS A 208 -3.22 11.16 -12.26
C HIS A 208 -2.05 12.02 -12.72
N LEU A 209 -2.30 12.91 -13.69
CA LEU A 209 -1.32 13.89 -14.20
C LEU A 209 -0.60 14.65 -13.07
N GLY A 210 -1.33 15.10 -12.04
CA GLY A 210 -0.79 15.86 -10.92
C GLY A 210 0.22 15.10 -10.05
N LYS A 211 0.27 13.77 -10.18
CA LYS A 211 1.27 12.92 -9.50
C LYS A 211 2.39 12.53 -10.46
N LEU A 212 2.06 12.05 -11.65
CA LEU A 212 3.05 11.51 -12.58
C LEU A 212 3.89 12.58 -13.28
N VAL A 213 3.37 13.81 -13.44
CA VAL A 213 4.19 14.94 -13.92
C VAL A 213 5.35 15.24 -12.97
N LYS A 214 5.20 14.98 -11.67
CA LYS A 214 6.29 15.13 -10.69
C LYS A 214 7.41 14.12 -10.94
N VAL A 215 7.05 12.87 -11.27
CA VAL A 215 8.01 11.84 -11.65
C VAL A 215 8.73 12.22 -12.93
N ALA A 216 8.02 12.77 -13.93
CA ALA A 216 8.62 13.34 -15.15
C ALA A 216 9.56 14.54 -14.87
N GLY A 217 9.36 15.22 -13.73
CA GLY A 217 10.20 16.26 -13.16
C GLY A 217 11.31 15.75 -12.21
N GLY A 218 11.40 14.43 -11.97
CA GLY A 218 12.43 13.80 -11.12
C GLY A 218 12.10 13.77 -9.64
N VAL A 219 10.85 14.04 -9.28
CA VAL A 219 10.35 14.06 -7.91
C VAL A 219 9.63 12.74 -7.63
N PHE A 220 10.27 11.87 -6.86
CA PHE A 220 9.77 10.53 -6.53
C PHE A 220 8.96 10.46 -5.23
N HIS A 221 8.96 11.56 -4.46
CA HIS A 221 8.02 11.77 -3.36
C HIS A 221 6.94 12.77 -3.79
N THR A 222 5.72 12.30 -4.06
CA THR A 222 4.70 13.10 -4.75
C THR A 222 3.85 14.01 -3.84
N HIS A 223 4.20 14.12 -2.57
CA HIS A 223 3.50 15.02 -1.64
C HIS A 223 3.87 16.48 -1.96
N ASN A 224 2.89 17.39 -1.96
CA ASN A 224 3.11 18.79 -2.37
C ASN A 224 4.08 19.55 -1.46
N ARG A 225 4.06 19.28 -0.14
CA ARG A 225 5.00 19.89 0.82
C ARG A 225 6.46 19.46 0.61
N MET A 226 6.69 18.31 -0.03
CA MET A 226 8.06 17.80 -0.26
C MET A 226 8.68 18.43 -1.50
N ALA A 227 7.90 18.49 -2.58
CA ALA A 227 8.25 19.25 -3.76
C ALA A 227 6.99 19.48 -4.60
N ASP A 228 6.91 20.67 -5.20
CA ASP A 228 5.97 21.00 -6.27
C ASP A 228 6.74 21.58 -7.45
N ALA A 229 6.45 21.03 -8.63
CA ALA A 229 7.07 21.42 -9.90
C ALA A 229 6.15 21.05 -11.08
N ARG A 230 4.84 20.92 -10.80
CA ARG A 230 3.88 20.33 -11.75
C ARG A 230 3.68 21.23 -12.97
N MET A 231 3.43 22.52 -12.73
CA MET A 231 3.21 23.49 -13.81
C MET A 231 4.50 23.79 -14.55
N GLU A 232 5.61 23.91 -13.84
CA GLU A 232 6.92 24.19 -14.39
C GLU A 232 7.37 23.06 -15.32
N THR A 233 7.19 21.80 -14.89
CA THR A 233 7.50 20.64 -15.72
C THR A 233 6.59 20.58 -16.94
N LEU A 234 5.28 20.76 -16.77
CA LEU A 234 4.32 20.76 -17.88
C LEU A 234 4.62 21.88 -18.89
N ALA A 235 4.84 23.10 -18.40
CA ALA A 235 5.17 24.28 -19.18
C ALA A 235 6.49 24.13 -19.95
N ALA A 236 7.51 23.49 -19.35
CA ALA A 236 8.78 23.24 -20.01
C ALA A 236 8.62 22.33 -21.23
N TYR A 237 7.86 21.23 -21.13
CA TYR A 237 7.62 20.36 -22.28
C TYR A 237 6.61 20.94 -23.27
N MET A 238 5.65 21.75 -22.83
CA MET A 238 4.83 22.54 -23.76
C MET A 238 5.69 23.50 -24.58
N ALA A 239 6.60 24.22 -23.94
CA ALA A 239 7.49 25.15 -24.62
C ALA A 239 8.42 24.43 -25.63
N SER A 240 8.91 23.23 -25.29
CA SER A 240 9.71 22.43 -26.21
C SER A 240 8.92 21.96 -27.44
N GLU A 241 7.62 21.73 -27.29
CA GLU A 241 6.70 21.37 -28.39
C GLU A 241 6.14 22.61 -29.14
N GLY A 242 6.72 23.79 -28.94
CA GLY A 242 6.38 24.99 -29.70
C GLY A 242 5.17 25.77 -29.17
N ALA A 243 4.77 25.56 -27.91
CA ALA A 243 3.72 26.36 -27.30
C ALA A 243 4.05 27.85 -27.33
N PRO A 244 3.12 28.74 -27.74
CA PRO A 244 3.35 30.17 -27.69
C PRO A 244 3.49 30.63 -26.23
N GLN A 245 4.24 31.72 -26.01
CA GLN A 245 4.50 32.24 -24.67
C GLN A 245 3.21 32.50 -23.87
N ALA A 246 2.12 32.90 -24.53
CA ALA A 246 0.83 33.10 -23.90
C ALA A 246 0.28 31.81 -23.26
N ALA A 247 0.35 30.66 -23.95
CA ALA A 247 -0.07 29.36 -23.43
C ALA A 247 0.81 28.90 -22.26
N VAL A 248 2.13 29.08 -22.37
CA VAL A 248 3.09 28.76 -21.31
C VAL A 248 2.78 29.56 -20.04
N LYS A 249 2.56 30.89 -20.18
CA LYS A 249 2.17 31.76 -19.05
C LYS A 249 0.83 31.34 -18.45
N ALA A 250 -0.14 30.96 -19.27
CA ALA A 250 -1.45 30.52 -18.81
C ALA A 250 -1.35 29.24 -17.95
N VAL A 251 -0.58 28.24 -18.40
CA VAL A 251 -0.36 27.00 -17.63
C VAL A 251 0.44 27.24 -16.35
N LEU A 252 1.47 28.09 -16.38
CA LEU A 252 2.20 28.47 -15.16
C LEU A 252 1.31 29.17 -14.12
N GLY A 253 0.24 29.85 -14.57
CA GLY A 253 -0.76 30.46 -13.69
C GLY A 253 -1.80 29.49 -13.13
N CYS A 254 -1.84 28.23 -13.57
CA CYS A 254 -2.83 27.26 -13.10
C CYS A 254 -2.50 26.73 -11.70
N MET A 255 -3.50 26.67 -10.82
CA MET A 255 -3.35 26.04 -9.50
C MET A 255 -3.32 24.50 -9.57
N THR A 256 -3.97 23.91 -10.56
CA THR A 256 -4.13 22.45 -10.68
C THR A 256 -3.81 22.00 -12.10
N THR A 257 -3.36 20.75 -12.24
CA THR A 257 -3.06 20.19 -13.56
C THR A 257 -4.33 19.96 -14.37
N GLU A 258 -5.47 19.73 -13.70
CA GLU A 258 -6.79 19.65 -14.34
C GLU A 258 -7.18 20.97 -15.02
N ALA A 259 -6.88 22.11 -14.39
CA ALA A 259 -7.12 23.42 -15.00
C ALA A 259 -6.22 23.70 -16.21
N ALA A 260 -5.06 23.04 -16.30
CA ALA A 260 -4.16 23.16 -17.44
C ALA A 260 -4.61 22.30 -18.64
N ILE A 261 -5.37 21.22 -18.44
CA ILE A 261 -5.76 20.30 -19.53
C ILE A 261 -6.47 21.03 -20.69
N PRO A 262 -7.49 21.88 -20.45
CA PRO A 262 -8.17 22.59 -21.53
C PRO A 262 -7.24 23.51 -22.33
N ILE A 263 -6.20 24.08 -21.70
CA ILE A 263 -5.22 24.94 -22.37
C ILE A 263 -4.40 24.10 -23.37
N LEU A 264 -3.89 22.94 -22.96
CA LEU A 264 -3.17 22.08 -23.90
C LEU A 264 -4.06 21.64 -25.06
N GLN A 265 -5.34 21.37 -24.81
CA GLN A 265 -6.30 21.00 -25.84
C GLN A 265 -6.55 22.15 -26.83
N GLU A 266 -6.75 23.38 -26.34
CA GLU A 266 -6.97 24.58 -27.16
C GLU A 266 -5.82 24.84 -28.14
N TYR A 267 -4.58 24.65 -27.67
CA TYR A 267 -3.38 24.86 -28.48
C TYR A 267 -2.93 23.60 -29.26
N GLY A 268 -3.69 22.50 -29.22
CA GLY A 268 -3.36 21.27 -29.94
C GLY A 268 -2.13 20.52 -29.42
N LEU A 269 -1.78 20.72 -28.14
CA LEU A 269 -0.55 20.22 -27.50
C LEU A 269 -0.74 18.91 -26.71
N ASN A 270 -1.78 18.14 -27.02
CA ASN A 270 -2.07 16.88 -26.30
C ASN A 270 -0.92 15.85 -26.38
N GLY A 271 -0.06 15.93 -27.40
CA GLY A 271 1.13 15.07 -27.53
C GLY A 271 2.12 15.20 -26.36
N VAL A 272 2.10 16.33 -25.64
CA VAL A 272 2.95 16.58 -24.45
C VAL A 272 2.71 15.53 -23.36
N TYR A 273 1.50 14.98 -23.23
CA TYR A 273 1.22 13.96 -22.20
C TYR A 273 1.99 12.66 -22.44
N SER A 274 2.15 12.23 -23.68
CA SER A 274 2.96 11.04 -24.02
C SER A 274 4.45 11.30 -23.79
N ILE A 275 4.93 12.52 -24.05
CA ILE A 275 6.30 12.93 -23.72
C ILE A 275 6.51 12.89 -22.21
N LEU A 276 5.58 13.45 -21.42
CA LEU A 276 5.64 13.39 -19.97
C LEU A 276 5.66 11.97 -19.43
N ALA A 277 4.83 11.07 -19.98
CA ALA A 277 4.83 9.66 -19.64
C ALA A 277 6.20 9.03 -19.90
N GLN A 278 6.75 9.21 -21.11
CA GLN A 278 8.07 8.71 -21.46
C GLN A 278 9.16 9.24 -20.51
N ARG A 279 9.09 10.53 -20.15
CA ARG A 279 10.05 11.16 -19.26
C ARG A 279 9.93 10.65 -17.83
N ALA A 280 8.72 10.38 -17.34
CA ALA A 280 8.52 9.72 -16.05
C ALA A 280 9.15 8.32 -16.04
N SER A 281 8.93 7.52 -17.07
CA SER A 281 9.51 6.19 -17.22
C SER A 281 11.04 6.21 -17.24
N VAL A 282 11.64 7.07 -18.09
CA VAL A 282 13.10 7.22 -18.14
C VAL A 282 13.69 7.64 -16.80
N ARG A 283 13.05 8.60 -16.11
CA ARG A 283 13.54 9.01 -14.79
C ARG A 283 13.37 7.91 -13.76
N ALA A 284 12.27 7.16 -13.79
CA ALA A 284 12.02 6.06 -12.88
C ALA A 284 13.03 4.93 -13.05
N MET A 285 13.35 4.55 -14.29
CA MET A 285 14.41 3.57 -14.57
C MET A 285 15.77 4.06 -14.06
N ARG A 286 16.13 5.32 -14.31
CA ARG A 286 17.38 5.90 -13.78
C ARG A 286 17.44 5.94 -12.26
N TYR A 287 16.31 6.21 -11.60
CA TYR A 287 16.22 6.25 -10.15
C TYR A 287 16.60 4.91 -9.52
N VAL A 288 16.26 3.80 -10.19
CA VAL A 288 16.59 2.43 -9.77
C VAL A 288 17.74 1.82 -10.59
N PHE A 289 18.65 2.63 -11.11
CA PHE A 289 19.86 2.18 -11.82
C PHE A 289 19.60 1.20 -12.98
N GLU A 290 18.46 1.32 -13.64
CA GLU A 290 18.01 0.46 -14.76
C GLU A 290 17.74 -1.01 -14.37
N ASP A 291 17.60 -1.30 -13.07
CA ASP A 291 17.37 -2.67 -12.56
C ASP A 291 15.97 -3.24 -12.88
N LEU A 292 15.03 -2.40 -13.30
CA LEU A 292 13.72 -2.82 -13.82
C LEU A 292 13.23 -1.91 -14.95
N GLN A 293 12.33 -2.43 -15.78
CA GLN A 293 11.69 -1.67 -16.86
C GLN A 293 10.46 -0.91 -16.33
N VAL A 294 10.32 0.36 -16.69
CA VAL A 294 9.18 1.18 -16.30
C VAL A 294 8.45 1.71 -17.54
N GLY A 295 7.12 1.58 -17.56
CA GLY A 295 6.24 2.31 -18.45
C GLY A 295 5.29 3.20 -17.66
N THR A 296 4.85 4.32 -18.22
CA THR A 296 3.95 5.27 -17.54
C THR A 296 2.68 5.53 -18.37
N ALA A 297 1.52 5.51 -17.70
CA ALA A 297 0.23 5.90 -18.25
C ALA A 297 -0.40 6.99 -17.37
N ILE A 298 -0.70 8.13 -17.96
CA ILE A 298 -1.24 9.31 -17.29
C ILE A 298 -2.74 9.41 -17.57
N VAL A 299 -3.52 9.59 -16.50
CA VAL A 299 -4.97 9.75 -16.57
C VAL A 299 -5.49 11.06 -15.97
N THR A 300 -6.69 11.46 -16.36
CA THR A 300 -7.48 12.54 -15.72
C THR A 300 -8.06 12.09 -14.39
N MET A 301 -8.65 13.02 -13.62
CA MET A 301 -9.44 12.66 -12.42
C MET A 301 -10.66 11.80 -12.72
N LYS A 302 -11.11 11.74 -13.99
CA LYS A 302 -12.20 10.86 -14.46
C LYS A 302 -11.70 9.51 -14.99
N GLY A 303 -10.38 9.28 -14.92
CA GLY A 303 -9.75 8.04 -15.36
C GLY A 303 -9.67 7.92 -16.88
N GLU A 304 -9.65 9.02 -17.63
CA GLU A 304 -9.43 9.02 -19.08
C GLU A 304 -7.92 9.11 -19.35
N ILE A 305 -7.38 8.32 -20.28
CA ILE A 305 -5.96 8.39 -20.63
C ILE A 305 -5.67 9.69 -21.37
N LEU A 306 -4.74 10.47 -20.83
CA LEU A 306 -4.18 11.66 -21.46
C LEU A 306 -2.99 11.31 -22.37
N GLY A 307 -2.14 10.40 -21.91
CA GLY A 307 -0.95 9.98 -22.64
C GLY A 307 -0.26 8.80 -21.96
N MET A 308 0.49 8.04 -22.74
CA MET A 308 1.30 6.91 -22.28
C MET A 308 2.51 6.76 -23.20
N ASP A 309 3.56 6.10 -22.72
CA ASP A 309 4.68 5.69 -23.58
C ASP A 309 4.51 4.26 -24.14
N ASP A 310 5.37 3.88 -25.07
CA ASP A 310 5.32 2.57 -25.72
C ASP A 310 5.59 1.42 -24.74
N THR A 311 6.44 1.64 -23.74
CA THR A 311 6.71 0.65 -22.69
C THR A 311 5.46 0.39 -21.85
N ALA A 312 4.70 1.44 -21.52
CA ALA A 312 3.42 1.34 -20.83
C ALA A 312 2.40 0.56 -21.65
N ARG A 313 2.32 0.83 -22.96
CA ARG A 313 1.44 0.10 -23.88
C ARG A 313 1.76 -1.39 -23.91
N ARG A 314 3.05 -1.73 -23.98
CA ARG A 314 3.52 -3.12 -23.95
C ARG A 314 3.23 -3.79 -22.61
N ILE A 315 3.60 -3.17 -21.49
CA ILE A 315 3.40 -3.72 -20.15
C ILE A 315 1.91 -3.91 -19.87
N GLY A 316 1.10 -2.86 -20.08
CA GLY A 316 -0.34 -2.94 -19.90
C GLY A 316 -0.99 -4.00 -20.80
N GLY A 317 -0.54 -4.10 -22.06
CA GLY A 317 -0.98 -5.15 -22.98
C GLY A 317 -0.65 -6.56 -22.50
N SER A 318 0.54 -6.78 -21.94
CA SER A 318 0.92 -8.07 -21.33
C SER A 318 0.09 -8.42 -20.10
N LEU A 319 -0.42 -7.42 -19.39
CA LEU A 319 -1.35 -7.56 -18.27
C LEU A 319 -2.82 -7.63 -18.71
N GLY A 320 -3.10 -7.57 -20.01
CA GLY A 320 -4.46 -7.67 -20.56
C GLY A 320 -5.33 -6.43 -20.33
N TRP A 321 -4.75 -5.23 -20.22
CA TRP A 321 -5.55 -4.02 -20.03
C TRP A 321 -6.42 -3.67 -21.24
N ASN A 322 -7.57 -3.06 -21.00
CA ASN A 322 -8.56 -2.72 -22.01
C ASN A 322 -8.44 -1.25 -22.39
N ILE A 323 -7.60 -0.96 -23.39
CA ILE A 323 -7.47 0.37 -24.00
C ILE A 323 -8.13 0.34 -25.38
N VAL A 324 -9.37 0.82 -25.46
CA VAL A 324 -10.07 1.04 -26.74
C VAL A 324 -9.48 2.24 -27.45
#